data_AF-A0A936L8J1-F1
#
_entry.id   AF-A0A936L8J1-F1
#
_cell.length_a   1.000
_cell.length_b   1.000
_cell.length_c   1.000
_cell.angle_alpha   90.00
_cell.angle_beta   90.00
_cell.angle_gamma   90.00
#
_symmetry.space_group_name_H-M   'P 1'
#
loop_
_entity.id
_entity.type
_entity.pdbx_description
1 polymer ?
#
loop_
_entity_poly.entity_id
_entity_poly.type
_entity_poly.pdbx_seq_one_letter_code
_entity_poly.pdbx_strand_id
1 'polypeptide(L)'
;MGPEDFQGNLQRGNGRGRGAQNGQQAGTPGGQEEKGLSKEAVCTCLTANFPAEALSEAEKESLLFMAEEEKLARDVYLELFAKWQSPAFSNIAGSEQRHMNAIACLLSKYQVEDPAGNNAAGVFKNETLQKLYAKLLADGSVSLEAAFTVGATIEDLDISDLLKASEEADNQDIKAVYAELTKGSRNHLRAFTRNLGNLEASYTPQYLSKELFDEILSQDQERGGSICGTCSNGQGSNGKGAGGGNCNNGTGAGKGNNGKGRGRG
;
A
#
# COMPACT_ATOMS: atom_id res chain seq x y z
N MET A 1 16.83 1.23 17.58
CA MET A 1 17.99 1.60 16.74
C MET A 1 17.46 2.57 15.71
N GLY A 2 17.95 3.82 15.73
CA GLY A 2 17.41 4.94 14.96
C GLY A 2 17.97 5.04 13.52
N PRO A 3 17.42 5.96 12.71
CA PRO A 3 17.63 6.00 11.26
C PRO A 3 18.87 6.82 10.86
N GLU A 4 20.08 6.42 11.28
CA GLU A 4 21.31 7.21 11.04
C GLU A 4 22.43 6.49 10.27
N ASP A 5 22.36 5.19 9.97
CA ASP A 5 23.53 4.48 9.43
C ASP A 5 23.39 4.08 7.94
N PHE A 6 23.61 5.02 7.01
CA PHE A 6 24.09 4.67 5.66
C PHE A 6 24.80 5.88 4.99
N GLN A 7 26.08 6.08 5.33
CA GLN A 7 26.99 6.95 4.56
C GLN A 7 28.20 6.14 4.06
N GLY A 8 28.46 6.18 2.75
CA GLY A 8 29.61 5.47 2.18
C GLY A 8 29.82 5.62 0.66
N ASN A 9 30.24 6.82 0.24
CA ASN A 9 31.15 7.14 -0.88
C ASN A 9 30.99 6.47 -2.27
N LEU A 10 30.64 7.28 -3.29
CA LEU A 10 31.06 7.05 -4.67
C LEU A 10 31.59 8.33 -5.33
N GLN A 11 32.80 8.21 -5.87
CA GLN A 11 33.58 9.23 -6.54
C GLN A 11 33.07 9.55 -7.95
N ARG A 12 33.36 10.78 -8.36
CA ARG A 12 32.93 11.46 -9.58
C ARG A 12 33.49 10.80 -10.86
N GLY A 13 32.63 10.69 -11.88
CA GLY A 13 33.02 10.49 -13.28
C GLY A 13 32.18 11.37 -14.21
N ASN A 14 32.82 12.36 -14.83
CA ASN A 14 32.24 13.26 -15.83
C ASN A 14 32.11 12.55 -17.20
N GLY A 15 30.96 12.68 -17.87
CA GLY A 15 30.79 12.27 -19.27
C GLY A 15 29.70 13.06 -19.97
N ARG A 16 30.10 14.00 -20.84
CA ARG A 16 29.22 14.78 -21.72
C ARG A 16 28.86 13.97 -22.97
N GLY A 17 27.60 13.99 -23.38
CA GLY A 17 27.17 13.48 -24.70
C GLY A 17 25.86 14.12 -25.15
N ARG A 18 25.93 14.94 -26.20
CA ARG A 18 24.82 15.60 -26.91
C ARG A 18 24.15 14.61 -27.88
N GLY A 19 22.83 14.74 -28.12
CA GLY A 19 22.23 14.12 -29.31
C GLY A 19 20.70 14.11 -29.38
N ALA A 20 20.17 15.11 -30.11
CA ALA A 20 19.00 15.07 -30.99
C ALA A 20 17.63 14.59 -30.47
N GLN A 21 16.71 15.56 -30.50
CA GLN A 21 15.27 15.45 -30.51
C GLN A 21 14.76 14.58 -31.67
N ASN A 22 13.74 13.78 -31.41
CA ASN A 22 12.69 13.50 -32.40
C ASN A 22 11.38 13.28 -31.66
N GLY A 23 10.46 14.23 -31.86
CA GLY A 23 9.11 14.17 -31.34
C GLY A 23 8.29 13.16 -32.11
N GLN A 24 7.76 12.17 -31.40
CA GLN A 24 6.54 11.47 -31.77
C GLN A 24 5.64 11.54 -30.54
N GLN A 25 4.53 12.27 -30.69
CA GLN A 25 3.43 12.30 -29.74
C GLN A 25 2.93 10.87 -29.58
N ALA A 26 3.35 10.21 -28.51
CA ALA A 26 2.72 9.00 -28.02
C ALA A 26 1.37 9.41 -27.43
N GLY A 27 0.30 8.99 -28.11
CA GLY A 27 -1.07 9.17 -27.66
C GLY A 27 -1.25 8.61 -26.26
N THR A 28 -1.95 9.38 -25.44
CA THR A 28 -2.44 9.02 -24.12
C THR A 28 -3.18 7.67 -24.19
N PRO A 29 -2.73 6.61 -23.51
CA PRO A 29 -3.57 5.44 -23.31
C PRO A 29 -4.71 5.85 -22.37
N GLY A 30 -5.94 5.62 -22.81
CA GLY A 30 -7.16 6.01 -22.12
C GLY A 30 -7.23 5.54 -20.68
N GLY A 31 -7.79 6.39 -19.83
CA GLY A 31 -8.08 6.10 -18.44
C GLY A 31 -8.93 4.84 -18.33
N GLN A 32 -8.35 3.79 -17.76
CA GLN A 32 -9.14 2.70 -17.25
C GLN A 32 -9.86 3.23 -16.01
N GLU A 33 -11.20 3.21 -16.03
CA GLU A 33 -12.02 3.40 -14.85
C GLU A 33 -11.51 2.48 -13.73
N GLU A 34 -11.03 3.08 -12.64
CA GLU A 34 -10.51 2.37 -11.48
C GLU A 34 -11.58 1.44 -10.94
N LYS A 35 -11.29 0.13 -10.86
CA LYS A 35 -12.15 -0.87 -10.17
C LYS A 35 -12.04 -0.74 -8.64
N GLY A 36 -12.10 0.48 -8.12
CA GLY A 36 -11.98 0.85 -6.72
C GLY A 36 -12.89 2.02 -6.38
N LEU A 37 -13.09 2.27 -5.09
CA LEU A 37 -13.82 3.46 -4.65
C LEU A 37 -12.98 4.70 -4.95
N SER A 38 -13.64 5.73 -5.48
CA SER A 38 -13.02 7.03 -5.69
C SER A 38 -12.58 7.64 -4.35
N LYS A 39 -11.60 8.55 -4.40
CA LYS A 39 -11.18 9.36 -3.23
C LYS A 39 -12.39 10.00 -2.53
N GLU A 40 -13.31 10.57 -3.28
CA GLU A 40 -14.53 11.21 -2.74
C GLU A 40 -15.42 10.22 -1.97
N ALA A 41 -15.58 8.99 -2.48
CA ALA A 41 -16.37 7.96 -1.81
C ALA A 41 -15.71 7.49 -0.51
N VAL A 42 -14.38 7.31 -0.51
CA VAL A 42 -13.61 6.98 0.70
C VAL A 42 -13.73 8.09 1.74
N CYS A 43 -13.53 9.35 1.34
CA CYS A 43 -13.62 10.51 2.24
C CYS A 43 -15.02 10.61 2.86
N THR A 44 -16.07 10.51 2.04
CA THR A 44 -17.47 10.58 2.51
C THR A 44 -17.76 9.51 3.57
N CYS A 45 -17.32 8.28 3.33
CA CYS A 45 -17.51 7.19 4.28
C CYS A 45 -16.72 7.40 5.58
N LEU A 46 -15.46 7.81 5.52
CA LEU A 46 -14.65 8.08 6.71
C LEU A 46 -15.28 9.19 7.57
N THR A 47 -15.69 10.29 6.95
CA THR A 47 -16.36 11.40 7.65
C THR A 47 -17.70 10.99 8.24
N ALA A 48 -18.45 10.09 7.59
CA ALA A 48 -19.75 9.65 8.08
C ALA A 48 -19.66 8.67 9.27
N ASN A 49 -18.63 7.82 9.32
CA ASN A 49 -18.49 6.77 10.34
C ASN A 49 -17.60 7.17 11.51
N PHE A 50 -16.71 8.15 11.31
CA PHE A 50 -15.77 8.58 12.34
C PHE A 50 -15.84 10.11 12.51
N PRO A 51 -16.27 10.61 13.68
CA PRO A 51 -16.16 12.04 13.98
C PRO A 51 -14.68 12.46 13.97
N ALA A 52 -14.42 13.76 13.79
CA ALA A 52 -13.07 14.28 13.94
C ALA A 52 -12.75 14.40 15.44
N GLU A 53 -11.60 13.86 15.85
CA GLU A 53 -11.04 14.05 17.19
C GLU A 53 -9.82 14.97 17.10
N ALA A 54 -9.15 15.26 18.22
CA ALA A 54 -7.98 16.13 18.20
C ALA A 54 -6.80 15.39 17.56
N LEU A 55 -6.15 16.00 16.58
CA LEU A 55 -4.96 15.43 15.96
C LEU A 55 -3.72 15.77 16.79
N SER A 56 -3.01 14.75 17.27
CA SER A 56 -1.70 14.94 17.91
C SER A 56 -0.61 15.22 16.87
N GLU A 57 0.53 15.79 17.30
CA GLU A 57 1.65 16.01 16.38
C GLU A 57 2.24 14.68 15.86
N ALA A 58 2.29 13.61 16.68
CA ALA A 58 2.76 12.30 16.24
C ALA A 58 1.86 11.69 15.14
N GLU A 59 0.54 11.79 15.31
CA GLU A 59 -0.41 11.33 14.29
C GLU A 59 -0.29 12.16 13.00
N LYS A 60 -0.13 13.48 13.13
CA LYS A 60 0.08 14.35 11.98
C LYS A 60 1.36 14.00 11.22
N GLU A 61 2.47 13.81 11.93
CA GLU A 61 3.76 13.41 11.34
C GLU A 61 3.65 12.05 10.64
N SER A 62 3.00 11.08 11.27
CA SER A 62 2.77 9.76 10.65
C SER A 62 1.91 9.86 9.39
N LEU A 63 0.82 10.64 9.39
CA LEU A 63 -0.01 10.83 8.19
C LEU A 63 0.76 11.47 7.04
N LEU A 64 1.60 12.47 7.33
CA LEU A 64 2.45 13.11 6.31
C LEU A 64 3.47 12.12 5.73
N PHE A 65 4.06 11.28 6.58
CA PHE A 65 5.03 10.27 6.14
C PHE A 65 4.36 9.17 5.30
N MET A 66 3.27 8.58 5.81
CA MET A 66 2.50 7.53 5.12
C MET A 66 1.97 8.01 3.75
N ALA A 67 1.60 9.29 3.62
CA ALA A 67 1.15 9.83 2.33
C ALA A 67 2.24 9.72 1.23
N GLU A 68 3.49 9.98 1.57
CA GLU A 68 4.61 9.90 0.63
C GLU A 68 5.17 8.48 0.50
N GLU A 69 5.05 7.63 1.54
CA GLU A 69 5.46 6.24 1.48
C GLU A 69 4.56 5.41 0.55
N GLU A 70 3.25 5.55 0.66
CA GLU A 70 2.28 4.92 -0.26
C GLU A 70 2.48 5.41 -1.71
N LYS A 71 2.83 6.70 -1.87
CA LYS A 71 3.23 7.24 -3.17
C LYS A 71 4.52 6.60 -3.69
N LEU A 72 5.50 6.34 -2.83
CA LEU A 72 6.74 5.67 -3.19
C LEU A 72 6.45 4.26 -3.71
N ALA A 73 5.61 3.50 -3.01
CA ALA A 73 5.20 2.18 -3.42
C ALA A 73 4.55 2.20 -4.81
N ARG A 74 3.51 3.03 -4.97
CA ARG A 74 2.81 3.22 -6.25
C ARG A 74 3.77 3.58 -7.39
N ASP A 75 4.60 4.59 -7.19
CA ASP A 75 5.46 5.13 -8.24
C ASP A 75 6.54 4.12 -8.66
N VAL A 76 7.16 3.42 -7.70
CA VAL A 76 8.12 2.33 -7.99
C VAL A 76 7.43 1.21 -8.77
N TYR A 77 6.23 0.81 -8.37
CA TYR A 77 5.51 -0.27 -9.06
C TYR A 77 5.10 0.10 -10.47
N LEU A 78 4.68 1.35 -10.72
CA LEU A 78 4.37 1.81 -12.08
C LEU A 78 5.62 1.78 -12.99
N GLU A 79 6.76 2.23 -12.50
CA GLU A 79 8.03 2.19 -13.25
C GLU A 79 8.49 0.74 -13.51
N LEU A 80 8.43 -0.13 -12.50
CA LEU A 80 8.79 -1.54 -12.65
C LEU A 80 7.80 -2.30 -13.53
N PHE A 81 6.52 -1.93 -13.54
CA PHE A 81 5.55 -2.44 -14.50
C PHE A 81 5.91 -2.02 -15.92
N ALA A 82 6.22 -0.75 -16.15
CA ALA A 82 6.62 -0.27 -17.48
C ALA A 82 7.82 -1.04 -18.02
N LYS A 83 8.79 -1.35 -17.15
CA LYS A 83 10.01 -2.09 -17.51
C LYS A 83 9.80 -3.58 -17.72
N TRP A 84 9.12 -4.25 -16.79
CA TRP A 84 9.08 -5.71 -16.72
C TRP A 84 7.75 -6.32 -17.19
N GLN A 85 6.71 -5.51 -17.35
CA GLN A 85 5.37 -5.91 -17.82
C GLN A 85 4.71 -7.03 -16.99
N SER A 86 5.16 -7.22 -15.74
CA SER A 86 4.54 -8.18 -14.82
C SER A 86 3.25 -7.61 -14.23
N PRO A 87 2.08 -8.25 -14.41
CA PRO A 87 0.80 -7.73 -13.91
C PRO A 87 0.74 -7.55 -12.39
N ALA A 88 1.62 -8.20 -11.64
CA ALA A 88 1.71 -8.02 -10.20
C ALA A 88 1.93 -6.53 -9.85
N PHE A 89 2.85 -5.86 -10.55
CA PHE A 89 3.17 -4.46 -10.30
C PHE A 89 1.99 -3.53 -10.63
N SER A 90 1.35 -3.69 -11.80
CA SER A 90 0.20 -2.83 -12.16
C SER A 90 -1.00 -3.02 -11.24
N ASN A 91 -1.26 -4.27 -10.81
CA ASN A 91 -2.38 -4.56 -9.93
C ASN A 91 -2.16 -3.98 -8.52
N ILE A 92 -0.93 -4.11 -8.00
CA ILE A 92 -0.58 -3.62 -6.66
C ILE A 92 -0.48 -2.08 -6.68
N ALA A 93 0.07 -1.46 -7.73
CA ALA A 93 0.05 0.00 -7.89
C ALA A 93 -1.36 0.59 -7.84
N GLY A 94 -2.35 -0.10 -8.42
CA GLY A 94 -3.76 0.29 -8.29
C GLY A 94 -4.31 0.17 -6.87
N SER A 95 -3.73 -0.72 -6.04
CA SER A 95 -4.02 -0.80 -4.62
C SER A 95 -3.40 0.35 -3.84
N GLU A 96 -2.13 0.69 -4.11
CA GLU A 96 -1.45 1.82 -3.45
C GLU A 96 -2.10 3.16 -3.77
N GLN A 97 -2.66 3.31 -4.96
CA GLN A 97 -3.48 4.50 -5.26
C GLN A 97 -4.69 4.61 -4.32
N ARG A 98 -5.30 3.49 -3.90
CA ARG A 98 -6.40 3.51 -2.94
C ARG A 98 -5.91 3.79 -1.51
N HIS A 99 -4.73 3.30 -1.14
CA HIS A 99 -4.10 3.65 0.14
C HIS A 99 -3.81 5.15 0.21
N MET A 100 -3.17 5.72 -0.82
CA MET A 100 -2.96 7.15 -0.97
C MET A 100 -4.27 7.95 -0.87
N ASN A 101 -5.35 7.48 -1.50
CA ASN A 101 -6.65 8.13 -1.41
C ASN A 101 -7.18 8.15 0.04
N ALA A 102 -7.02 7.06 0.79
CA ALA A 102 -7.44 6.97 2.18
C ALA A 102 -6.66 7.94 3.09
N ILE A 103 -5.33 7.99 2.95
CA ILE A 103 -4.49 8.94 3.70
C ILE A 103 -4.83 10.39 3.32
N ALA A 104 -4.98 10.69 2.03
CA ALA A 104 -5.33 12.03 1.58
C ALA A 104 -6.72 12.48 2.09
N CYS A 105 -7.65 11.54 2.32
CA CYS A 105 -8.93 11.84 2.98
C CYS A 105 -8.74 12.23 4.44
N LEU A 106 -7.89 11.52 5.20
CA LEU A 106 -7.57 11.89 6.58
C LEU A 106 -6.88 13.26 6.65
N LEU A 107 -5.88 13.50 5.81
CA LEU A 107 -5.20 14.80 5.73
C LEU A 107 -6.19 15.94 5.43
N SER A 108 -7.11 15.73 4.49
CA SER A 108 -8.17 16.72 4.21
C SER A 108 -9.12 16.90 5.39
N LYS A 109 -9.53 15.83 6.08
CA LYS A 109 -10.43 15.88 7.24
C LYS A 109 -9.81 16.70 8.37
N TYR A 110 -8.51 16.54 8.61
CA TYR A 110 -7.76 17.26 9.63
C TYR A 110 -7.17 18.60 9.15
N GLN A 111 -7.48 19.03 7.92
CA GLN A 111 -7.00 20.30 7.33
C GLN A 111 -5.47 20.41 7.28
N VAL A 112 -4.79 19.28 7.03
CA VAL A 112 -3.35 19.18 6.86
C VAL A 112 -3.04 19.16 5.35
N GLU A 113 -2.04 19.94 4.93
CA GLU A 113 -1.59 19.94 3.53
C GLU A 113 -0.98 18.59 3.15
N ASP A 114 -1.45 18.01 2.05
CA ASP A 114 -0.95 16.74 1.53
C ASP A 114 0.44 16.90 0.88
N PRO A 115 1.49 16.23 1.41
CA PRO A 115 2.84 16.35 0.87
C PRO A 115 3.01 15.63 -0.47
N ALA A 116 2.26 14.57 -0.73
CA ALA A 116 2.23 13.82 -1.98
C ALA A 116 1.50 14.60 -3.07
N GLY A 117 0.34 15.18 -2.72
CA GLY A 117 -0.41 16.16 -3.51
C GLY A 117 -0.50 15.84 -5.01
N ASN A 118 -0.26 16.84 -5.85
CA ASN A 118 -0.19 16.71 -7.32
C ASN A 118 1.26 16.63 -7.81
N ASN A 119 2.20 16.20 -6.95
CA ASN A 119 3.60 16.08 -7.35
C ASN A 119 3.73 15.04 -8.47
N ALA A 120 4.67 15.25 -9.37
CA ALA A 120 4.95 14.28 -10.43
C ALA A 120 5.40 12.93 -9.84
N ALA A 121 5.26 11.86 -10.63
CA ALA A 121 5.78 10.55 -10.27
C ALA A 121 7.29 10.65 -9.96
N GLY A 122 7.72 9.98 -8.89
CA GLY A 122 9.11 9.99 -8.44
C GLY A 122 9.58 11.28 -7.74
N VAL A 123 8.70 12.26 -7.53
CA VAL A 123 9.00 13.50 -6.78
C VAL A 123 8.40 13.44 -5.38
N PHE A 124 9.23 13.68 -4.36
CA PHE A 124 8.87 13.63 -2.93
C PHE A 124 9.39 14.87 -2.20
N LYS A 125 8.62 15.38 -1.23
CA LYS A 125 9.05 16.44 -0.29
C LYS A 125 10.02 15.86 0.76
N ASN A 126 9.77 14.65 1.24
CA ASN A 126 10.66 13.94 2.16
C ASN A 126 11.93 13.46 1.45
N GLU A 127 13.08 14.03 1.82
CA GLU A 127 14.37 13.69 1.19
C GLU A 127 14.82 12.24 1.40
N THR A 128 14.41 11.61 2.50
CA THR A 128 14.71 10.20 2.77
C THR A 128 13.96 9.31 1.79
N LEU A 129 12.65 9.56 1.61
CA LEU A 129 11.84 8.83 0.63
C LEU A 129 12.27 9.12 -0.80
N GLN A 130 12.70 10.35 -1.11
CA GLN A 130 13.26 10.69 -2.42
C GLN A 130 14.51 9.86 -2.76
N LYS A 131 15.41 9.67 -1.79
CA LYS A 131 16.62 8.83 -1.95
C LYS A 131 16.25 7.36 -2.04
N LEU A 132 15.31 6.91 -1.21
CA LEU A 132 14.84 5.53 -1.20
C LEU A 132 14.19 5.16 -2.55
N TYR A 133 13.34 6.01 -3.12
CA TYR A 133 12.76 5.83 -4.45
C TYR A 133 13.84 5.60 -5.52
N ALA A 134 14.85 6.48 -5.57
CA ALA A 134 15.92 6.37 -6.55
C ALA A 134 16.71 5.05 -6.40
N LYS A 135 16.98 4.64 -5.15
CA LYS A 135 17.67 3.38 -4.85
C LYS A 135 16.83 2.17 -5.28
N LEU A 136 15.57 2.11 -4.85
CA LEU A 136 14.68 0.98 -5.14
C LEU A 136 14.44 0.82 -6.64
N LEU A 137 14.29 1.93 -7.37
CA LEU A 137 14.13 1.88 -8.82
C LEU A 137 15.40 1.37 -9.51
N ALA A 138 16.59 1.78 -9.04
CA ALA A 138 17.85 1.28 -9.58
C ALA A 138 18.02 -0.23 -9.32
N ASP A 139 17.77 -0.67 -8.08
CA ASP A 139 17.87 -2.08 -7.68
C ASP A 139 16.86 -2.95 -8.44
N GLY A 140 15.60 -2.53 -8.50
CA GLY A 140 14.52 -3.25 -9.17
C GLY A 140 14.67 -3.26 -10.69
N SER A 141 15.52 -2.39 -11.25
CA SER A 141 15.82 -2.36 -12.68
C SER A 141 16.86 -3.38 -13.12
N VAL A 142 17.47 -4.13 -12.20
CA VAL A 142 18.53 -5.11 -12.52
C VAL A 142 17.97 -6.38 -13.17
N SER A 143 16.93 -6.96 -12.57
CA SER A 143 16.27 -8.19 -13.07
C SER A 143 14.83 -8.24 -12.57
N LEU A 144 14.01 -9.11 -13.16
CA LEU A 144 12.65 -9.34 -12.67
C LEU A 144 12.64 -9.88 -11.22
N GLU A 145 13.60 -10.75 -10.87
CA GLU A 145 13.79 -11.21 -9.50
C GLU A 145 14.11 -10.03 -8.56
N ALA A 146 15.05 -9.15 -8.93
CA ALA A 146 15.37 -7.96 -8.15
C ALA A 146 14.17 -7.01 -8.03
N ALA A 147 13.34 -6.91 -9.07
CA ALA A 147 12.11 -6.12 -9.05
C ALA A 147 11.09 -6.68 -8.03
N PHE A 148 10.90 -8.00 -7.98
CA PHE A 148 10.02 -8.62 -6.97
C PHE A 148 10.62 -8.55 -5.56
N THR A 149 11.94 -8.60 -5.42
CA THR A 149 12.63 -8.33 -4.15
C THR A 149 12.39 -6.90 -3.68
N VAL A 150 12.47 -5.91 -4.58
CA VAL A 150 12.12 -4.52 -4.28
C VAL A 150 10.66 -4.38 -3.86
N GLY A 151 9.75 -5.07 -4.55
CA GLY A 151 8.34 -5.15 -4.13
C GLY A 151 8.20 -5.68 -2.70
N ALA A 152 8.78 -6.83 -2.40
CA ALA A 152 8.74 -7.37 -1.04
C ALA A 152 9.40 -6.46 0.01
N THR A 153 10.48 -5.75 -0.35
CA THR A 153 11.13 -4.76 0.53
C THR A 153 10.25 -3.56 0.85
N ILE A 154 9.51 -3.04 -0.13
CA ILE A 154 8.58 -1.93 0.11
C ILE A 154 7.48 -2.36 1.08
N GLU A 155 6.86 -3.53 0.86
CA GLU A 155 5.80 -4.01 1.76
C GLU A 155 6.31 -4.38 3.16
N ASP A 156 7.53 -4.88 3.27
CA ASP A 156 8.19 -5.16 4.56
C ASP A 156 8.40 -3.86 5.36
N LEU A 157 8.86 -2.79 4.70
CA LEU A 157 9.01 -1.47 5.29
C LEU A 157 7.66 -0.88 5.70
N ASP A 158 6.70 -0.87 4.77
CA ASP A 158 5.38 -0.26 4.96
C ASP A 158 4.60 -0.90 6.12
N ILE A 159 4.61 -2.24 6.22
CA ILE A 159 4.01 -2.95 7.37
C ILE A 159 4.73 -2.54 8.67
N SER A 160 6.05 -2.44 8.67
CA SER A 160 6.83 -2.07 9.87
C SER A 160 6.44 -0.67 10.36
N ASP A 161 6.32 0.30 9.45
CA ASP A 161 6.05 1.68 9.78
C ASP A 161 4.57 1.93 10.11
N LEU A 162 3.63 1.26 9.44
CA LEU A 162 2.21 1.27 9.81
C LEU A 162 1.95 0.67 11.20
N LEU A 163 2.67 -0.39 11.58
CA LEU A 163 2.54 -0.98 12.92
C LEU A 163 3.01 0.00 14.00
N LYS A 164 4.15 0.67 13.79
CA LYS A 164 4.65 1.72 14.71
C LYS A 164 3.68 2.89 14.80
N ALA A 165 3.23 3.40 13.66
CA ALA A 165 2.28 4.52 13.60
C ALA A 165 0.94 4.18 14.30
N SER A 166 0.50 2.91 14.20
CA SER A 166 -0.71 2.43 14.87
C SER A 166 -0.60 2.32 16.40
N GLU A 167 0.62 2.13 16.93
CA GLU A 167 0.88 2.14 18.37
C GLU A 167 0.80 3.56 18.96
N GLU A 168 1.18 4.57 18.16
CA GLU A 168 1.20 5.98 18.57
C GLU A 168 -0.14 6.70 18.36
N ALA A 169 -1.01 6.17 17.48
CA ALA A 169 -2.31 6.76 17.19
C ALA A 169 -3.40 6.37 18.21
N ASP A 170 -4.25 7.31 18.60
CA ASP A 170 -5.47 7.07 19.38
C ASP A 170 -6.75 7.49 18.63
N ASN A 171 -6.65 8.35 17.61
CA ASN A 171 -7.75 8.66 16.69
C ASN A 171 -8.28 7.42 15.99
N GLN A 172 -9.58 7.18 16.15
CA GLN A 172 -10.20 5.94 15.68
C GLN A 172 -10.21 5.83 14.15
N ASP A 173 -10.32 6.93 13.42
CA ASP A 173 -10.25 6.91 11.95
C ASP A 173 -8.86 6.60 11.43
N ILE A 174 -7.80 7.17 12.04
CA ILE A 174 -6.41 6.90 11.70
C ILE A 174 -6.08 5.44 11.93
N LYS A 175 -6.40 4.90 13.12
CA LYS A 175 -6.16 3.48 13.43
C LYS A 175 -6.89 2.55 12.47
N ALA A 176 -8.11 2.93 12.10
CA ALA A 176 -8.91 2.14 11.19
C ALA A 176 -8.27 2.14 9.78
N VAL A 177 -7.88 3.30 9.24
CA VAL A 177 -7.18 3.39 7.95
C VAL A 177 -5.85 2.64 7.98
N TYR A 178 -5.02 2.81 9.01
CA TYR A 178 -3.74 2.09 9.11
C TYR A 178 -3.94 0.58 9.16
N ALA A 179 -4.94 0.08 9.89
CA ALA A 179 -5.25 -1.36 9.90
C ALA A 179 -5.63 -1.90 8.50
N GLU A 180 -6.33 -1.09 7.69
CA GLU A 180 -6.69 -1.43 6.31
C GLU A 180 -5.48 -1.42 5.38
N LEU A 181 -4.61 -0.41 5.48
CA LEU A 181 -3.36 -0.35 4.74
C LEU A 181 -2.48 -1.55 5.08
N THR A 182 -2.25 -1.83 6.37
CA THR A 182 -1.40 -2.97 6.79
C THR A 182 -1.95 -4.30 6.27
N LYS A 183 -3.28 -4.45 6.20
CA LYS A 183 -3.91 -5.63 5.57
C LYS A 183 -3.63 -5.72 4.07
N GLY A 184 -3.69 -4.59 3.35
CA GLY A 184 -3.29 -4.48 1.95
C GLY A 184 -1.84 -4.89 1.76
N SER A 185 -0.93 -4.28 2.51
CA SER A 185 0.52 -4.48 2.41
C SER A 185 0.92 -5.93 2.73
N ARG A 186 0.27 -6.58 3.72
CA ARG A 186 0.45 -8.04 3.96
C ARG A 186 0.07 -8.88 2.74
N ASN A 187 -1.01 -8.53 2.04
CA ASN A 187 -1.43 -9.24 0.82
C ASN A 187 -0.47 -9.00 -0.34
N HIS A 188 0.06 -7.79 -0.48
CA HIS A 188 1.08 -7.45 -1.46
C HIS A 188 2.39 -8.20 -1.18
N LEU A 189 2.82 -8.27 0.08
CA LEU A 189 4.00 -9.02 0.51
C LEU A 189 3.87 -10.51 0.12
N ARG A 190 2.72 -11.13 0.42
CA ARG A 190 2.40 -12.50 -0.04
C ARG A 190 2.43 -12.63 -1.57
N ALA A 191 2.00 -11.61 -2.30
CA ALA A 191 2.00 -11.64 -3.76
C ALA A 191 3.43 -11.56 -4.33
N PHE A 192 4.28 -10.67 -3.82
CA PHE A 192 5.68 -10.55 -4.26
C PHE A 192 6.50 -11.77 -3.88
N THR A 193 6.38 -12.26 -2.64
CA THR A 193 7.07 -13.47 -2.18
C THR A 193 6.66 -14.72 -2.97
N ARG A 194 5.38 -14.86 -3.35
CA ARG A 194 4.94 -15.92 -4.26
C ARG A 194 5.56 -15.80 -5.65
N ASN A 195 5.68 -14.58 -6.18
CA ASN A 195 6.33 -14.36 -7.48
C ASN A 195 7.83 -14.67 -7.43
N LEU A 196 8.51 -14.34 -6.32
CA LEU A 196 9.89 -14.78 -6.08
C LEU A 196 10.00 -16.31 -6.04
N GLY A 197 9.09 -16.99 -5.34
CA GLY A 197 9.06 -18.45 -5.29
C GLY A 197 8.89 -19.10 -6.68
N ASN A 198 8.13 -18.48 -7.58
CA ASN A 198 8.00 -18.92 -8.97
C ASN A 198 9.30 -18.77 -9.79
N LEU A 199 10.23 -17.93 -9.32
CA LEU A 199 11.58 -17.77 -9.87
C LEU A 199 12.63 -18.59 -9.09
N GLU A 200 12.20 -19.50 -8.20
CA GLU A 200 13.07 -20.24 -7.29
C GLU A 200 13.91 -19.34 -6.36
N ALA A 201 13.44 -18.11 -6.12
CA ALA A 201 14.04 -17.12 -5.24
C ALA A 201 13.24 -16.97 -3.94
N SER A 202 13.88 -16.41 -2.91
CA SER A 202 13.26 -16.15 -1.61
C SER A 202 13.57 -14.74 -1.12
N TYR A 203 12.66 -14.18 -0.32
CA TYR A 203 12.89 -12.91 0.37
C TYR A 203 13.27 -13.15 1.84
N THR A 204 14.19 -12.34 2.35
CA THR A 204 14.52 -12.26 3.79
C THR A 204 14.09 -10.90 4.29
N PRO A 205 13.25 -10.80 5.35
CA PRO A 205 12.79 -9.53 5.88
C PRO A 205 13.96 -8.68 6.39
N GLN A 206 13.88 -7.39 6.12
CA GLN A 206 14.83 -6.36 6.51
C GLN A 206 14.28 -5.48 7.65
N TYR A 207 12.96 -5.33 7.73
CA TYR A 207 12.28 -4.44 8.67
C TYR A 207 11.38 -5.19 9.65
N LEU A 208 10.61 -6.18 9.20
CA LEU A 208 9.83 -7.05 10.07
C LEU A 208 10.73 -8.05 10.79
N SER A 209 10.28 -8.51 11.97
CA SER A 209 10.90 -9.69 12.59
C SER A 209 10.66 -10.92 11.71
N LYS A 210 11.60 -11.87 11.77
CA LYS A 210 11.44 -13.12 11.03
C LYS A 210 10.15 -13.85 11.43
N GLU A 211 9.81 -13.82 12.71
CA GLU A 211 8.63 -14.48 13.25
C GLU A 211 7.33 -13.89 12.67
N LEU A 212 7.23 -12.55 12.61
CA LEU A 212 6.06 -11.87 12.05
C LEU A 212 5.98 -12.08 10.53
N PHE A 213 7.12 -12.01 9.83
CA PHE A 213 7.18 -12.31 8.41
C PHE A 213 6.70 -13.74 8.09
N ASP A 214 7.20 -14.74 8.81
CA ASP A 214 6.80 -16.14 8.66
C ASP A 214 5.30 -16.31 8.99
N GLU A 215 4.79 -15.64 10.03
CA GLU A 215 3.38 -15.63 10.38
C GLU A 215 2.52 -15.11 9.21
N ILE A 216 2.87 -13.94 8.66
CA ILE A 216 2.15 -13.34 7.52
C ILE A 216 2.09 -14.31 6.34
N LEU A 217 3.21 -14.94 5.98
CA LEU A 217 3.28 -15.87 4.84
C LEU A 217 2.58 -17.20 5.09
N SER A 218 2.40 -17.61 6.36
CA SER A 218 1.68 -18.83 6.71
C SER A 218 0.16 -18.72 6.56
N GLN A 219 -0.38 -17.49 6.50
CA GLN A 219 -1.80 -17.23 6.42
C GLN A 219 -2.27 -17.06 4.96
N ASP A 220 -3.54 -17.37 4.73
CA ASP A 220 -4.20 -17.10 3.45
C ASP A 220 -4.28 -15.59 3.15
N GLN A 221 -4.47 -15.27 1.88
CA GLN A 221 -4.80 -13.92 1.43
C GLN A 221 -6.01 -13.39 2.20
N GLU A 222 -5.84 -12.23 2.83
CA GLU A 222 -6.87 -11.62 3.66
C GLU A 222 -7.98 -11.04 2.77
N ARG A 223 -9.21 -11.50 2.99
CA ARG A 223 -10.42 -11.10 2.24
C ARG A 223 -11.40 -10.44 3.19
N GLY A 224 -12.10 -9.41 2.74
CA GLY A 224 -13.14 -8.76 3.54
C GLY A 224 -13.15 -7.25 3.39
N GLY A 225 -14.26 -6.64 3.80
CA GLY A 225 -14.60 -5.25 3.52
C GLY A 225 -13.52 -4.27 3.95
N SER A 226 -13.25 -3.31 3.07
CA SER A 226 -12.55 -2.11 3.49
C SER A 226 -13.49 -1.30 4.39
N ILE A 227 -12.96 -0.52 5.33
CA ILE A 227 -13.74 0.44 6.15
C ILE A 227 -14.76 1.20 5.31
N CYS A 228 -14.40 1.49 4.06
CA CYS A 228 -15.27 2.13 3.10
C CYS A 228 -15.64 1.28 1.88
N GLY A 229 -15.23 0.00 1.82
CA GLY A 229 -15.40 -0.90 0.66
C GLY A 229 -16.36 -2.06 0.87
N THR A 230 -17.44 -2.02 0.07
CA THR A 230 -18.56 -2.97 -0.09
C THR A 230 -19.55 -3.07 1.08
N CYS A 231 -20.03 -1.91 1.53
CA CYS A 231 -21.45 -1.78 1.89
C CYS A 231 -22.26 -1.67 0.60
N SER A 232 -22.23 -2.70 -0.26
CA SER A 232 -23.21 -2.78 -1.34
C SER A 232 -24.56 -2.97 -0.66
N ASN A 233 -25.37 -1.91 -0.66
CA ASN A 233 -26.80 -2.01 -0.43
C ASN A 233 -27.29 -3.25 -1.18
N GLY A 234 -27.85 -4.22 -0.45
CA GLY A 234 -28.06 -5.57 -0.93
C GLY A 234 -28.69 -5.62 -2.31
N GLN A 235 -27.90 -6.02 -3.31
CA GLN A 235 -28.40 -6.69 -4.49
C GLN A 235 -27.78 -8.08 -4.53
N GLY A 236 -28.11 -8.85 -3.49
CA GLY A 236 -28.12 -10.30 -3.61
C GLY A 236 -29.25 -10.67 -4.57
N SER A 237 -28.87 -11.19 -5.73
CA SER A 237 -29.77 -11.95 -6.60
C SER A 237 -30.53 -12.99 -5.78
N ASN A 238 -31.87 -12.85 -5.77
CA ASN A 238 -32.86 -13.82 -5.30
C ASN A 238 -32.60 -14.52 -3.94
N GLY A 239 -32.91 -13.83 -2.85
CA GLY A 239 -33.14 -14.45 -1.55
C GLY A 239 -34.02 -13.57 -0.67
N LYS A 240 -35.27 -13.99 -0.41
CA LYS A 240 -36.19 -13.28 0.48
C LYS A 240 -35.65 -13.34 1.92
N GLY A 241 -35.08 -12.25 2.40
CA GLY A 241 -34.69 -12.06 3.79
C GLY A 241 -34.46 -10.59 4.08
N ALA A 242 -35.40 -9.95 4.78
CA ALA A 242 -35.22 -8.60 5.29
C ALA A 242 -34.23 -8.64 6.47
N GLY A 243 -33.01 -8.15 6.26
CA GLY A 243 -32.01 -7.96 7.30
C GLY A 243 -31.25 -6.67 7.01
N GLY A 244 -31.49 -5.63 7.82
CA GLY A 244 -30.68 -4.42 7.79
C GLY A 244 -29.26 -4.75 8.24
N GLY A 245 -28.30 -4.60 7.32
CA GLY A 245 -26.89 -4.82 7.61
C GLY A 245 -26.33 -3.68 8.45
N ASN A 246 -26.10 -3.94 9.72
CA ASN A 246 -25.40 -3.04 10.62
C ASN A 246 -23.90 -3.11 10.32
N CYS A 247 -23.27 -2.00 9.91
CA CYS A 247 -21.82 -1.90 9.69
C CYS A 247 -21.13 -1.77 11.06
N ASN A 248 -21.23 -2.81 11.89
CA ASN A 248 -20.52 -2.81 13.17
C ASN A 248 -19.10 -3.29 12.97
N ASN A 249 -18.17 -2.38 13.26
CA ASN A 249 -16.76 -2.58 13.50
C ASN A 249 -16.55 -3.84 14.35
N GLY A 250 -15.91 -4.86 13.77
CA GLY A 250 -15.68 -6.14 14.42
C GLY A 250 -14.19 -6.44 14.46
N THR A 251 -13.53 -6.04 15.55
CA THR A 251 -12.27 -6.63 16.01
C THR A 251 -12.52 -8.09 16.36
N GLY A 252 -12.49 -8.98 15.37
CA GLY A 252 -12.82 -10.39 15.51
C GLY A 252 -11.65 -11.27 15.09
N ALA A 253 -10.80 -11.65 16.04
CA ALA A 253 -9.89 -12.78 15.88
C ALA A 253 -10.71 -14.08 15.74
N GLY A 254 -11.07 -14.42 14.51
CA GLY A 254 -11.86 -15.61 14.19
C GLY A 254 -10.99 -16.85 14.05
N LYS A 255 -10.80 -17.62 15.13
CA LYS A 255 -10.30 -18.99 15.07
C LYS A 255 -11.33 -19.87 14.33
N GLY A 256 -11.04 -20.20 13.07
CA GLY A 256 -11.82 -21.16 12.30
C GLY A 256 -11.61 -22.60 12.80
N ASN A 257 -12.51 -23.08 13.65
CA ASN A 257 -12.59 -24.50 14.00
C ASN A 257 -13.14 -25.30 12.81
N ASN A 258 -12.35 -26.23 12.28
CA ASN A 258 -12.79 -27.23 11.31
C ASN A 258 -13.83 -28.17 11.93
N GLY A 259 -15.10 -27.91 11.62
CA GLY A 259 -16.23 -28.79 11.92
C GLY A 259 -16.16 -30.08 11.09
N LYS A 260 -16.02 -31.20 11.79
CA LYS A 260 -16.13 -32.56 11.25
C LYS A 260 -17.51 -32.79 10.63
N GLY A 261 -17.57 -33.02 9.32
CA GLY A 261 -18.74 -33.58 8.66
C GLY A 261 -18.87 -35.08 8.94
N ARG A 262 -19.87 -35.48 9.72
CA ARG A 262 -20.42 -36.85 9.73
C ARG A 262 -21.64 -36.86 8.81
N GLY A 263 -21.72 -37.87 7.94
CA GLY A 263 -22.70 -37.97 6.87
C GLY A 263 -24.11 -38.38 7.31
N ARG A 264 -24.97 -38.51 6.29
CA ARG A 264 -26.01 -39.52 6.09
C ARG A 264 -26.68 -39.27 4.73
N GLY A 265 -26.94 -40.35 4.01
CA GLY A 265 -27.53 -40.41 2.67
C GLY A 265 -27.05 -41.66 1.98
#